data_AF-B8C3C9-F1
#
_entry.id   AF-B8C3C9-F1
#
_cell.length_a   1.000
_cell.length_b   1.000
_cell.length_c   1.000
_cell.angle_alpha   90.00
_cell.angle_beta   90.00
_cell.angle_gamma   90.00
#
_symmetry.space_group_name_H-M   'P 1'
#
loop_
_entity.id
_entity.type
_entity.pdbx_description
1 polymer ?
#
loop_
_entity_poly.entity_id
_entity_poly.type
_entity_poly.pdbx_seq_one_letter_code
_entity_poly.pdbx_strand_id
1 'polypeptide(L)'
;TSPLDQFRDTVPTEKRMKESVGRSWSVAELRRKSYDDLHKLWYVLYKERNMLLTESNLARRHGYYMIQPERRRKVRKSMGAIKHVLGER
;
A
#
# COMPACT_ATOMS: atom_id res chain seq x y z
N THR A 1 -8.74 -9.97 17.48
CA THR A 1 -8.38 -10.07 16.04
C THR A 1 -7.05 -10.76 15.93
N SER A 2 -6.89 -11.64 14.94
CA SER A 2 -5.66 -12.40 14.77
C SER A 2 -4.56 -11.47 14.24
N PRO A 3 -3.29 -11.57 14.69
CA PRO A 3 -2.18 -10.86 14.06
C PRO A 3 -2.03 -11.16 12.57
N LEU A 4 -2.61 -12.27 12.09
CA LEU A 4 -2.60 -12.64 10.68
C LEU A 4 -3.59 -11.84 9.82
N ASP A 5 -4.59 -11.21 10.43
CA ASP A 5 -5.62 -10.44 9.71
C ASP A 5 -4.99 -9.28 8.91
N GLN A 6 -3.82 -8.78 9.32
CA GLN A 6 -3.09 -7.71 8.62
C GLN A 6 -2.56 -8.11 7.22
N PHE A 7 -2.55 -9.41 6.89
CA PHE A 7 -2.08 -9.91 5.59
C PHE A 7 -3.22 -10.18 4.60
N ARG A 8 -4.48 -9.90 4.97
CA ARG A 8 -5.66 -10.04 4.12
C ARG A 8 -6.35 -8.69 3.91
N ASP A 9 -7.04 -8.52 2.80
CA ASP A 9 -7.89 -7.36 2.60
C ASP A 9 -9.20 -7.53 3.39
N THR A 10 -9.37 -6.76 4.46
CA THR A 10 -10.56 -6.83 5.33
C THR A 10 -11.75 -6.04 4.79
N VAL A 11 -11.56 -5.27 3.71
CA VAL A 11 -12.63 -4.50 3.09
C VAL A 11 -13.40 -5.41 2.12
N PRO A 12 -14.75 -5.45 2.20
CA PRO A 12 -15.56 -6.25 1.29
C PRO A 12 -15.29 -5.95 -0.19
N THR A 13 -15.35 -6.99 -1.01
CA THR A 13 -15.10 -6.93 -2.46
C THR A 13 -16.01 -5.92 -3.15
N GLU A 14 -17.28 -5.88 -2.80
CA GLU A 14 -18.29 -4.98 -3.38
C GLU A 14 -17.92 -3.52 -3.12
N LYS A 15 -17.42 -3.24 -1.91
CA LYS A 15 -16.94 -1.90 -1.54
C LYS A 15 -15.68 -1.52 -2.32
N ARG A 16 -14.73 -2.45 -2.46
CA ARG A 16 -13.51 -2.24 -3.27
C ARG A 16 -13.83 -2.00 -4.75
N MET A 17 -14.85 -2.65 -5.30
CA MET A 17 -15.25 -2.44 -6.69
C MET A 17 -15.93 -1.08 -6.90
N LYS A 18 -16.67 -0.57 -5.90
CA LYS A 18 -17.39 0.71 -5.97
C LYS A 18 -16.50 1.92 -5.69
N GLU A 19 -15.53 1.79 -4.79
CA GLU A 19 -14.71 2.92 -4.32
C GLU A 19 -13.33 2.95 -4.98
N SER A 20 -12.99 4.05 -5.64
CA SER A 20 -11.65 4.24 -6.20
C SER A 20 -10.60 4.40 -5.09
N VAL A 21 -9.42 3.78 -5.27
CA VAL A 21 -8.29 3.97 -4.34
C VAL A 21 -7.57 5.29 -4.60
N GLY A 22 -7.12 5.92 -3.51
CA GLY A 22 -6.42 7.21 -3.54
C GLY A 22 -5.15 7.21 -4.41
N ARG A 23 -4.58 8.40 -4.61
CA ARG A 23 -3.31 8.59 -5.32
C ARG A 23 -2.10 8.21 -4.46
N SER A 24 -0.94 8.02 -5.10
CA SER A 24 0.33 7.89 -4.39
C SER A 24 0.75 9.22 -3.75
N TRP A 25 1.47 9.15 -2.62
CA TRP A 25 2.24 10.25 -2.06
C TRP A 25 3.27 10.82 -3.05
N SER A 26 3.33 12.15 -3.14
CA SER A 26 4.34 12.87 -3.93
C SER A 26 5.55 13.27 -3.08
N VAL A 27 6.70 13.44 -3.72
CA VAL A 27 7.94 13.90 -3.05
C VAL A 27 7.73 15.25 -2.35
N ALA A 28 7.06 16.20 -3.01
CA ALA A 28 6.80 17.54 -2.47
C ALA A 28 5.95 17.54 -1.19
N GLU A 29 5.06 16.56 -1.01
CA GLU A 29 4.29 16.37 0.22
C GLU A 29 5.14 15.76 1.33
N LEU A 30 5.95 14.77 0.97
CA LEU A 30 6.78 14.02 1.90
C LEU A 30 7.94 14.86 2.46
N ARG A 31 8.49 15.80 1.69
CA ARG A 31 9.51 16.75 2.17
C ARG A 31 9.05 17.56 3.37
N ARG A 32 7.75 17.82 3.50
CA ARG A 32 7.13 18.58 4.60
C ARG A 32 6.81 17.75 5.85
N LYS A 33 7.17 16.47 5.88
CA LYS A 33 6.91 15.55 7.01
C LYS A 33 8.14 15.34 7.88
N SER A 34 7.95 15.13 9.19
CA SER A 34 9.05 14.79 10.10
C SER A 34 9.65 13.42 9.77
N TYR A 35 10.86 13.12 10.26
CA TYR A 35 11.44 11.78 10.13
C TYR A 35 10.55 10.70 10.76
N ASP A 36 9.97 10.99 11.92
CA ASP A 36 9.05 10.09 12.62
C ASP A 36 7.77 9.83 11.82
N ASP A 37 7.17 10.86 11.20
CA ASP A 37 6.01 10.70 10.32
C ASP A 37 6.34 9.85 9.09
N LEU A 38 7.52 10.07 8.48
CA LEU A 38 7.97 9.28 7.34
C LEU A 38 8.19 7.82 7.72
N HIS A 39 8.74 7.55 8.90
CA HIS A 39 8.95 6.21 9.43
C HIS A 39 7.61 5.50 9.72
N LYS A 40 6.67 6.19 10.37
CA LYS A 40 5.30 5.68 10.58
C LYS A 40 4.60 5.37 9.26
N LEU A 41 4.66 6.30 8.31
CA LEU A 41 4.06 6.12 6.98
C LEU A 41 4.69 4.94 6.22
N TRP A 42 6.01 4.77 6.33
CA TRP A 42 6.71 3.63 5.75
C TRP A 42 6.12 2.30 6.23
N TYR A 43 5.87 2.15 7.53
CA TYR A 43 5.26 0.93 8.07
C TYR A 43 3.82 0.72 7.62
N VAL A 44 3.02 1.79 7.52
CA VAL A 44 1.66 1.69 6.97
C VAL A 44 1.70 1.17 5.53
N LEU A 45 2.56 1.75 4.69
CA LEU A 45 2.73 1.33 3.29
C LEU A 45 3.34 -0.09 3.18
N TYR A 46 4.23 -0.45 4.09
CA TYR A 46 4.85 -1.77 4.13
C TYR A 46 3.82 -2.87 4.42
N LYS A 47 2.91 -2.64 5.38
CA LYS A 47 1.80 -3.56 5.67
C LYS A 47 0.86 -3.71 4.48
N GLU A 48 0.44 -2.59 3.86
CA GLU A 48 -0.40 -2.62 2.65
C GLU A 48 0.31 -3.39 1.51
N ARG A 49 1.61 -3.15 1.29
CA ARG A 49 2.38 -3.88 0.27
C ARG A 49 2.36 -5.38 0.51
N ASN A 50 2.53 -5.82 1.76
CA ASN A 50 2.54 -7.25 2.10
C ASN A 50 1.16 -7.88 1.91
N MET A 51 0.09 -7.21 2.36
CA MET A 51 -1.28 -7.65 2.11
C MET A 51 -1.56 -7.79 0.60
N LEU A 52 -1.21 -6.79 -0.21
CA LEU A 52 -1.42 -6.82 -1.66
C LEU A 52 -0.63 -7.95 -2.35
N LEU A 53 0.56 -8.30 -1.84
CA LEU A 53 1.32 -9.44 -2.35
C LEU A 53 0.62 -10.77 -2.03
N THR A 54 0.06 -10.90 -0.82
CA THR A 54 -0.74 -12.07 -0.43
C THR A 54 -1.98 -12.19 -1.32
N GLU A 55 -2.77 -11.13 -1.48
CA GLU A 55 -3.97 -11.13 -2.33
C GLU A 55 -3.64 -11.44 -3.80
N SER A 56 -2.53 -10.89 -4.32
CA SER A 56 -2.08 -11.19 -5.68
C SER A 56 -1.68 -12.66 -5.84
N ASN A 57 -1.03 -13.25 -4.83
CA ASN A 57 -0.65 -14.66 -4.86
C ASN A 57 -1.88 -15.57 -4.82
N LEU A 58 -2.88 -15.24 -4.00
CA LEU A 58 -4.14 -15.97 -3.89
C LEU A 58 -4.96 -15.88 -5.17
N ALA A 59 -5.10 -14.69 -5.74
CA ALA A 59 -5.76 -14.47 -7.02
C ALA A 59 -5.16 -15.36 -8.12
N ARG A 60 -3.82 -15.40 -8.20
CA ARG A 60 -3.09 -16.28 -9.12
C ARG A 60 -3.33 -17.77 -8.82
N ARG A 61 -3.29 -18.18 -7.56
CA ARG A 61 -3.47 -19.60 -7.16
C ARG A 61 -4.88 -20.11 -7.42
N HIS A 62 -5.89 -19.27 -7.23
CA HIS A 62 -7.29 -19.64 -7.36
C HIS A 62 -7.90 -19.26 -8.73
N GLY A 63 -7.13 -18.62 -9.61
CA GLY A 63 -7.53 -18.32 -10.98
C GLY A 63 -8.51 -17.15 -11.14
N TYR A 64 -8.53 -16.20 -10.20
CA TYR A 64 -9.35 -14.99 -10.29
C TYR A 64 -8.50 -13.73 -10.47
N TYR A 65 -9.12 -12.65 -10.97
CA TYR A 65 -8.47 -11.36 -11.11
C TYR A 65 -8.43 -10.61 -9.78
N MET A 66 -7.26 -10.08 -9.42
CA MET A 66 -7.12 -9.23 -8.24
C MET A 66 -7.89 -7.91 -8.43
N ILE A 67 -8.66 -7.53 -7.43
CA ILE A 67 -9.38 -6.24 -7.40
C ILE A 67 -8.38 -5.10 -7.16
N GLN A 68 -8.49 -4.05 -7.98
CA GLN A 68 -7.66 -2.85 -7.90
C GLN A 68 -6.14 -3.15 -7.90
N PRO A 69 -5.62 -3.84 -8.93
CA PRO A 69 -4.22 -4.24 -9.00
C PRO A 69 -3.26 -3.03 -9.05
N GLU A 70 -3.74 -1.86 -9.45
CA GLU A 70 -2.98 -0.61 -9.50
C GLU A 70 -2.54 -0.12 -8.11
N ARG A 71 -3.20 -0.55 -7.02
CA ARG A 71 -2.77 -0.26 -5.64
C ARG A 71 -1.30 -0.61 -5.42
N ARG A 72 -0.86 -1.76 -5.93
CA ARG A 72 0.54 -2.22 -5.78
C ARG A 72 1.53 -1.22 -6.39
N ARG A 73 1.22 -0.66 -7.56
CA ARG A 73 2.05 0.37 -8.21
C ARG A 73 2.05 1.67 -7.41
N LYS A 74 0.88 2.10 -6.91
CA LYS A 74 0.70 3.33 -6.12
C LYS A 74 1.50 3.26 -4.81
N VAL A 75 1.40 2.15 -4.07
CA VAL A 75 2.16 1.90 -2.83
C VAL A 75 3.66 1.89 -3.10
N ARG A 76 4.12 1.16 -4.14
CA ARG A 76 5.55 1.14 -4.52
C ARG A 76 6.08 2.53 -4.85
N LYS A 77 5.29 3.36 -5.56
CA LYS A 77 5.65 4.74 -5.89
C LYS A 77 5.80 5.60 -4.63
N SER A 78 4.87 5.49 -3.68
CA SER A 78 4.96 6.20 -2.40
C SER A 78 6.17 5.77 -1.56
N MET A 79 6.45 4.47 -1.48
CA MET A 79 7.65 3.98 -0.79
C MET A 79 8.94 4.50 -1.44
N GLY A 80 9.00 4.51 -2.78
CA GLY A 80 10.13 5.09 -3.52
C GLY A 80 10.31 6.59 -3.25
N ALA A 81 9.21 7.34 -3.19
CA ALA A 81 9.24 8.76 -2.87
C ALA A 81 9.73 9.03 -1.43
N ILE A 82 9.38 8.18 -0.46
CA ILE A 82 9.92 8.27 0.91
C ILE A 82 11.44 8.04 0.90
N LYS A 83 11.93 6.99 0.22
CA LYS A 83 13.36 6.72 0.11
C LYS A 83 14.12 7.90 -0.51
N HIS A 84 13.55 8.49 -1.55
CA HIS A 84 14.13 9.65 -2.21
C HIS A 84 14.25 10.83 -1.24
N VAL A 85 13.17 11.20 -0.53
CA VAL A 85 13.21 12.29 0.47
C VAL A 85 14.20 12.00 1.61
N LEU A 86 14.29 10.76 2.08
CA LEU A 86 15.27 10.40 3.12
C LEU A 86 16.72 10.46 2.62
N GLY A 87 16.97 10.23 1.33
CA GLY A 87 18.30 10.37 0.73
C GLY A 87 18.71 11.82 0.43
N GLU A 88 17.76 12.75 0.43
CA GLU A 88 18.03 14.20 0.27
C GLU A 88 18.39 14.89 1.59
N ARG A 89 18.12 14.27 2.74
CA ARG A 89 18.31 14.86 4.07
C ARG A 89 19.52 14.27 4.77
#